data_AF-A0A528TN48-F1
#
_entry.id   AF-A0A528TN48-F1
#
_cell.length_a   1.000
_cell.length_b   1.000
_cell.length_c   1.000
_cell.angle_alpha   90.00
_cell.angle_beta   90.00
_cell.angle_gamma   90.00
#
_symmetry.space_group_name_H-M   'P 1'
#
loop_
_entity.id
_entity.type
_entity.pdbx_description
1 polymer ?
#
loop_
_entity_poly.entity_id
_entity_poly.type
_entity_poly.pdbx_seq_one_letter_code
_entity_poly.pdbx_strand_id
1 'polypeptide(L)' 'MNDPDALPVAVIGAGPVGLAAAVQLIQRGLPVKVYEAGVGIGTNLKDWGHVRVFTPWRY' A
#
# COMPACT_ATOMS: atom_id res chain seq x y z
N MET A 1 -5.53 -14.52 19.76
CA MET A 1 -5.41 -13.13 19.29
C MET A 1 -6.44 -12.89 18.19
N ASN A 2 -7.72 -13.05 18.52
CA ASN A 2 -8.86 -12.73 17.66
C ASN A 2 -9.89 -12.12 18.60
N ASP A 3 -9.76 -10.82 18.82
CA ASP A 3 -10.79 -10.03 19.50
C ASP A 3 -11.78 -9.61 18.40
N PRO A 4 -13.05 -10.05 18.43
CA PRO A 4 -14.03 -9.73 17.39
C PRO A 4 -14.26 -8.22 17.22
N ASP A 5 -13.90 -7.41 18.23
CA ASP A 5 -13.94 -5.94 18.17
C ASP A 5 -12.67 -5.31 17.56
N ALA A 6 -11.58 -6.08 17.37
CA ALA A 6 -10.35 -5.59 16.76
C ALA A 6 -10.47 -5.59 15.22
N LEU A 7 -11.07 -4.54 14.69
CA LEU A 7 -11.17 -4.32 13.25
C LEU A 7 -9.80 -4.07 12.60
N PRO A 8 -9.57 -4.56 11.37
CA PRO A 8 -8.34 -4.28 10.63
C PRO A 8 -8.27 -2.81 10.21
N VAL A 9 -7.05 -2.28 10.11
CA VAL A 9 -6.82 -0.95 9.53
C VAL A 9 -7.08 -1.02 8.03
N ALA A 10 -7.99 -0.16 7.54
CA ALA A 10 -8.26 -0.01 6.12
C ALA A 10 -7.29 1.01 5.49
N VAL A 11 -6.48 0.56 4.54
CA VAL A 11 -5.62 1.42 3.72
C VAL A 11 -6.27 1.62 2.36
N ILE A 12 -6.57 2.87 2.01
CA ILE A 12 -7.21 3.22 0.73
C ILE A 12 -6.13 3.72 -0.23
N GLY A 13 -5.95 2.98 -1.32
CA GLY A 13 -4.89 3.14 -2.31
C GLY A 13 -3.77 2.12 -2.14
N ALA A 14 -3.55 1.28 -3.15
CA ALA A 14 -2.39 0.38 -3.29
C ALA A 14 -1.30 1.00 -4.19
N GLY A 15 -1.08 2.31 -4.06
CA GLY A 15 0.11 2.99 -4.56
C GLY A 15 1.33 2.80 -3.64
N PRO A 16 2.50 3.37 -3.98
CA PRO A 16 3.72 3.22 -3.19
C PRO A 16 3.55 3.57 -1.70
N VAL A 17 2.84 4.68 -1.41
CA VAL A 17 2.61 5.14 -0.03
C VAL A 17 1.69 4.19 0.73
N GLY A 18 0.59 3.75 0.11
CA GLY A 18 -0.34 2.82 0.76
C GLY A 18 0.28 1.46 1.04
N LEU A 19 1.11 0.95 0.13
CA LEU A 19 1.88 -0.27 0.37
C LEU A 19 2.92 -0.08 1.49
N ALA A 20 3.63 1.04 1.52
CA ALA A 20 4.57 1.34 2.59
C ALA A 20 3.86 1.40 3.96
N ALA A 21 2.68 2.01 4.02
CA ALA A 21 1.84 2.03 5.21
C ALA A 21 1.41 0.62 5.63
N ALA A 22 0.97 -0.22 4.68
CA ALA A 22 0.59 -1.60 4.95
C ALA A 22 1.74 -2.43 5.52
N VAL A 23 2.95 -2.33 4.95
CA VAL A 23 4.16 -3.00 5.47
C VAL A 23 4.45 -2.56 6.91
N GLN A 24 4.38 -1.26 7.17
CA GLN A 24 4.60 -0.68 8.48
C GLN A 24 3.56 -1.12 9.52
N LEU A 25 2.30 -1.36 9.12
CA LEU A 25 1.25 -1.88 10.00
C LEU A 25 1.49 -3.37 10.31
N ILE A 26 1.84 -4.15 9.29
CA ILE A 26 2.17 -5.58 9.44
C ILE A 26 3.36 -5.77 10.39
N GLN A 27 4.41 -4.95 10.25
CA GLN A 27 5.57 -4.98 11.14
C GLN A 27 5.23 -4.72 12.62
N ARG A 28 4.12 -4.01 12.89
CA ARG A 28 3.61 -3.74 14.24
C ARG A 28 2.59 -4.78 14.73
N GLY A 29 2.36 -5.84 13.97
CA GLY A 29 1.37 -6.88 14.30
C GLY A 29 -0.08 -6.40 14.17
N LEU A 30 -0.33 -5.31 13.43
CA LEU A 30 -1.66 -4.78 13.22
C LEU A 30 -2.30 -5.43 11.98
N PRO A 31 -3.52 -5.98 12.09
CA PRO A 31 -4.22 -6.50 10.93
C PRO A 31 -4.57 -5.36 9.97
N VAL A 32 -4.28 -5.55 8.68
CA VAL A 32 -4.45 -4.53 7.64
C VAL A 32 -5.19 -5.07 6.43
N LYS A 33 -6.03 -4.24 5.82
CA LYS A 33 -6.68 -4.52 4.54
C LYS A 33 -6.48 -3.34 3.59
N VAL A 34 -5.91 -3.61 2.42
CA VAL A 34 -5.62 -2.59 1.40
C VAL A 34 -6.68 -2.65 0.31
N TYR A 35 -7.19 -1.50 -0.09
CA TYR A 35 -8.17 -1.34 -1.16
C TYR A 35 -7.58 -0.47 -2.26
N GLU A 36 -7.81 -0.84 -3.51
CA GLU A 36 -7.34 -0.09 -4.69
C GLU A 36 -8.51 0.07 -5.65
N ALA A 37 -8.63 1.26 -6.25
CA ALA A 37 -9.69 1.54 -7.21
C ALA A 37 -9.39 0.92 -8.59
N GLY A 38 -8.11 0.81 -8.95
CA GLY A 38 -7.68 0.21 -10.21
C GLY A 38 -7.76 -1.32 -10.23
N VAL A 39 -7.59 -1.89 -11.42
CA VAL A 39 -7.62 -3.34 -11.67
C VAL A 39 -6.48 -4.11 -10.98
N GLY A 40 -5.47 -3.40 -10.47
CA GLY A 40 -4.39 -4.01 -9.70
C GLY A 40 -3.56 -2.98 -8.92
N ILE A 41 -2.56 -3.48 -8.22
CA ILE A 41 -1.64 -2.67 -7.41
C ILE A 41 -0.90 -1.68 -8.30
N GLY A 42 -0.73 -0.45 -7.80
CA GLY A 42 0.03 0.62 -8.44
C GLY A 42 -0.56 1.09 -9.76
N THR A 43 -1.88 0.98 -9.97
CA THR A 43 -2.54 1.38 -11.23
C THR A 43 -2.18 2.81 -11.63
N ASN A 44 -2.30 3.78 -10.71
CA ASN A 44 -1.93 5.17 -10.99
C ASN A 44 -0.44 5.36 -11.37
N LEU A 45 0.46 4.60 -10.76
CA LEU A 45 1.90 4.66 -11.10
C LEU A 45 2.16 4.07 -12.49
N LYS A 46 1.44 3.00 -12.88
CA LYS A 46 1.54 2.39 -14.20
C LYS A 46 1.02 3.31 -15.30
N ASP A 47 -0.05 4.07 -15.03
CA ASP A 47 -0.58 5.07 -15.97
C ASP A 47 0.50 6.13 -16.32
N TRP A 48 1.33 6.49 -15.34
CA TRP A 48 2.44 7.43 -15.48
C TRP A 48 3.78 6.75 -15.79
N GLY A 49 3.79 5.46 -16.15
CA GLY A 49 5.01 4.68 -16.36
C GLY A 49 5.93 5.20 -17.48
N HIS A 50 5.44 6.13 -18.30
CA HIS A 50 6.22 6.84 -19.31
C HIS A 50 7.13 7.94 -18.72
N VAL A 51 6.90 8.37 -17.48
CA VAL A 51 7.70 9.39 -16.78
C VAL A 51 8.88 8.72 -16.07
N ARG A 52 10.08 9.27 -16.25
CA ARG A 52 11.30 8.81 -15.56
C ARG A 52 11.53 9.59 -14.27
N VAL A 53 11.88 8.89 -13.21
CA VAL A 53 12.37 9.49 -11.97
C VAL A 53 13.73 10.14 -12.18
N PHE A 54 13.95 11.28 -11.51
CA PHE A 54 15.16 12.11 -11.63
C PHE A 54 16.32 11.61 -10.75
N THR A 55 16.05 10.67 -9.84
CA THR A 55 17.06 9.99 -9.01
C THR A 55 17.01 8.49 -9.26
N PRO A 56 18.17 7.82 -9.37
CA PRO A 56 18.18 6.36 -9.44
C PRO A 56 17.64 5.77 -8.13
N TRP A 57 16.89 4.69 -8.24
CA TRP A 57 16.62 3.84 -7.09
C TRP A 57 17.90 3.07 -6.75
N ARG A 58 18.69 3.61 -5.81
CA ARG A 58 19.93 2.99 -5.31
C ARG A 58 19.78 2.75 -3.82
N TYR A 59 19.02 1.73 -3.41
CA TYR A 59 19.13 1.01 -2.13
C TYR A 59 18.33 -0.28 -2.26
#